data_AF-A0A937I0C2-F1
#
_entry.id   AF-A0A937I0C2-F1
#
_cell.length_a   1.000
_cell.length_b   1.000
_cell.length_c   1.000
_cell.angle_alpha   90.00
_cell.angle_beta   90.00
_cell.angle_gamma   90.00
#
_symmetry.space_group_name_H-M   'P 1'
#
loop_
_entity.id
_entity.type
_entity.pdbx_description
1 polymer ?
#
loop_
_entity_poly.entity_id
_entity_poly.type
_entity_poly.pdbx_seq_one_letter_code
_entity_poly.pdbx_strand_id
1 'polypeptide(L)' 'MDIISRICATSRGSTIDAIGQGRYRVCNRDSVCAEVAGLWQAYETLRRQEQKST' A
#
# COMPACT_ATOMS: atom_id res chain seq x y z
N MET A 1 -10.79 15.95 -7.73
CA MET A 1 -10.61 14.49 -7.92
C MET A 1 -9.26 14.14 -7.36
N ASP A 2 -9.20 13.35 -6.29
CA ASP A 2 -7.91 12.80 -5.86
C ASP A 2 -7.50 11.74 -6.87
N ILE A 3 -6.40 12.00 -7.58
CA ILE A 3 -5.85 11.07 -8.56
C ILE A 3 -5.19 9.95 -7.77
N ILE A 4 -5.88 8.80 -7.67
CA ILE A 4 -5.30 7.58 -7.14
C ILE A 4 -4.44 6.95 -8.23
N SER A 5 -3.14 6.83 -7.98
CA SER A 5 -2.19 6.22 -8.93
C SER A 5 -1.56 4.98 -8.31
N ARG A 6 -1.70 3.83 -8.98
CA ARG A 6 -1.11 2.58 -8.50
C ARG A 6 0.39 2.57 -8.72
N ILE A 7 1.15 2.46 -7.63
CA ILE A 7 2.61 2.35 -7.65
C ILE A 7 3.03 0.89 -7.76
N CYS A 8 2.37 -0.01 -7.03
CA CYS A 8 2.68 -1.43 -7.11
C CYS A 8 1.46 -2.31 -6.88
N ALA A 9 1.52 -3.51 -7.46
CA ALA A 9 0.69 -4.65 -7.12
C ALA A 9 1.60 -5.88 -7.00
N THR A 10 1.45 -6.66 -5.95
CA THR A 10 2.21 -7.89 -5.74
C THR A 10 1.42 -9.09 -6.25
N SER A 11 2.11 -10.19 -6.55
CA SER A 11 1.46 -11.47 -6.92
C SER A 11 0.61 -12.05 -5.80
N ARG A 12 0.78 -11.59 -4.55
CA ARG A 12 -0.06 -11.94 -3.40
C ARG A 12 -1.34 -11.11 -3.31
N GLY A 13 -1.54 -10.14 -4.20
CA GLY A 13 -2.74 -9.31 -4.25
C GLY A 13 -2.67 -8.04 -3.40
N SER A 14 -1.50 -7.69 -2.86
CA SER A 14 -1.30 -6.44 -2.11
C SER A 14 -0.98 -5.28 -3.05
N THR A 15 -1.35 -4.05 -2.68
CA THR A 15 -1.15 -2.85 -3.49
C THR A 15 -0.54 -1.70 -2.69
N ILE A 16 0.17 -0.80 -3.40
CA ILE A 16 0.45 0.56 -2.93
C ILE A 16 -0.12 1.52 -3.95
N ASP A 17 -1.00 2.40 -3.51
CA ASP A 17 -1.62 3.44 -4.32
C ASP A 17 -1.24 4.82 -3.75
N ALA A 18 -0.72 5.72 -4.58
CA ALA A 18 -0.52 7.12 -4.22
C ALA A 18 -1.87 7.84 -4.15
N ILE A 19 -2.14 8.51 -3.03
CA ILE A 19 -3.40 9.24 -2.79
C ILE A 19 -3.19 10.76 -2.65
N GLY A 20 -2.01 11.25 -3.03
CA GLY A 20 -1.67 12.67 -3.01
C GLY A 20 -0.96 13.13 -1.72
N GLN A 21 -0.38 14.33 -1.76
CA GLN A 21 0.27 14.98 -0.61
C GLN A 21 1.35 14.11 0.09
N GLY A 22 2.07 13.29 -0.68
CA GLY A 22 3.07 12.38 -0.13
C GLY A 22 2.48 11.25 0.73
N ARG A 23 1.18 10.98 0.62
CA ARG A 23 0.48 9.89 1.28
C ARG A 23 0.21 8.74 0.33
N TYR A 24 0.17 7.55 0.91
CA TYR A 24 0.02 6.29 0.19
C TYR A 24 -0.96 5.40 0.93
N ARG A 25 -1.78 4.67 0.17
CA ARG A 25 -2.66 3.62 0.67
C ARG A 25 -2.04 2.27 0.35
N VAL A 26 -1.88 1.44 1.37
CA VAL A 26 -1.31 0.10 1.26
C VAL A 26 -2.37 -0.91 1.65
N CYS A 27 -2.83 -1.72 0.70
CA CYS A 27 -3.86 -2.73 0.93
C CYS A 27 -3.27 -4.14 0.80
N ASN A 28 -3.70 -5.06 1.64
CA ASN A 28 -3.40 -6.49 1.48
C ASN A 28 -4.48 -7.20 0.63
N ARG A 29 -4.30 -8.51 0.43
CA ARG A 29 -5.25 -9.37 -0.32
C ARG A 29 -6.68 -9.33 0.22
N ASP A 30 -6.83 -9.20 1.54
CA ASP A 30 -8.13 -9.18 2.22
C ASP A 30 -8.77 -7.79 2.22
N SER A 31 -8.24 -6.87 1.40
CA SER A 31 -8.68 -5.47 1.31
C SER A 31 -8.54 -4.68 2.62
N VAL A 32 -7.68 -5.14 3.54
CA VAL A 32 -7.30 -4.38 4.73
C VAL A 32 -6.24 -3.35 4.34
N CYS A 33 -6.62 -2.07 4.45
CA CYS A 33 -5.79 -0.97 4.00
C CYS A 33 -5.22 -0.15 5.17
N ALA A 34 -4.01 0.37 4.98
CA ALA A 34 -3.39 1.36 5.85
C ALA A 34 -2.99 2.58 5.03
N GLU A 35 -3.24 3.77 5.54
CA GLU A 35 -2.72 5.01 4.95
C GLU A 35 -1.49 5.48 5.71
N VAL A 36 -0.42 5.76 4.98
CA VAL A 36 0.87 6.16 5.56
C VAL A 36 1.46 7.33 4.79
N ALA A 37 2.24 8.16 5.50
CA ALA A 37 3.03 9.22 4.90
C ALA A 37 4.40 8.67 4.45
N GLY A 38 4.83 9.05 3.25
CA GLY A 38 6.12 8.67 2.70
C GLY A 38 6.12 7.30 2.01
N LEU A 39 6.77 7.23 0.85
CA LEU A 39 6.81 6.03 0.01
C LEU A 39 7.58 4.90 0.71
N TRP A 40 8.64 5.24 1.44
CA TRP A 40 9.40 4.26 2.22
C TRP A 40 8.54 3.56 3.27
N GLN A 41 7.72 4.32 4.01
CA GLN A 41 6.79 3.74 5.00
C GLN A 41 5.72 2.87 4.33
N ALA A 42 5.32 3.20 3.10
CA ALA A 42 4.39 2.39 2.32
C ALA A 42 4.98 1.02 2.00
N TYR A 43 6.23 0.97 1.52
CA TYR A 43 6.93 -0.30 1.29
C TYR A 43 7.18 -1.09 2.58
N GLU A 44 7.54 -0.42 3.68
CA GLU A 44 7.66 -1.11 4.98
C GLU A 44 6.34 -1.75 5.41
N THR A 45 5.23 -1.01 5.26
CA THR A 45 3.89 -1.49 5.62
C THR A 45 3.52 -2.70 4.78
N LEU A 46 3.75 -2.64 3.47
CA LEU A 46 3.53 -3.75 2.54
C LEU A 46 4.33 -4.99 2.98
N ARG A 47 5.63 -4.82 3.24
CA ARG A 47 6.51 -5.90 3.68
C ARG A 47 6.01 -6.55 4.97
N ARG A 48 5.51 -5.77 5.93
CA ARG A 48 4.97 -6.26 7.21
C ARG A 48 3.64 -6.99 7.02
N GLN A 49 2.74 -6.47 6.18
CA GLN A 49 1.45 -7.12 5.88
C GLN A 49 1.68 -8.48 5.23
N GLU A 50 2.58 -8.55 4.26
CA GLU A 50 2.84 -9.80 3.53
C GLU A 50 3.58 -10.87 4.35
N GLN A 51 4.33 -10.48 5.38
CA GLN A 51 4.96 -11.42 6.32
C GLN A 51 3.95 -12.04 7.30
N LYS A 52 2.84 -11.35 7.60
CA LYS A 52 1.81 -11.86 8.53
C LYS A 52 0.83 -12.84 7.89
N SER A 53 0.78 -12.89 6.56
CA SER A 53 -0.14 -13.75 5.81
C SER A 53 0.43 -15.13 5.49
N THR A 54 1.52 -15.55 6.15
CA THR A 54 2.13 -16.88 6.07
C THR A 54 1.93 -17.60 7.40
#